data_AF-E4Z5S8-F1
#
_entry.id   AF-E4Z5S8-F1
#
_cell.length_a   1.000
_cell.length_b   1.000
_cell.length_c   1.000
_cell.angle_alpha   90.00
_cell.angle_beta   90.00
_cell.angle_gamma   90.00
#
_symmetry.space_group_name_H-M   'P 1'
#
loop_
_entity.id
_entity.type
_entity.pdbx_description
1 polymer ?
#
loop_
_entity_poly.entity_id
_entity_poly.type
_entity_poly.pdbx_seq_one_letter_code
_entity_poly.pdbx_strand_id
1 'polypeptide(L)'
;MPQLNKERETLNNHSDLATEILDKLSAQPVELEHAALANSPEESIELICSGEIEVSFEEALKIFILLCWRNNGLSQKFLDAYRVDLLNIYGHDRLLCFMKAAQEMIKE
;
A
#
# COMPACT_ATOMS: atom_id res chain seq x y z
N MET A 1 22.82 -40.18 12.50
CA MET A 1 23.55 -38.89 12.62
C MET A 1 22.54 -37.78 12.91
N PRO A 2 22.41 -37.32 14.17
CA PRO A 2 21.35 -36.38 14.59
C PRO A 2 21.44 -34.99 13.95
N GLN A 3 22.67 -34.52 13.67
CA GLN A 3 22.92 -33.20 13.10
C GLN A 3 22.38 -33.05 11.67
N LEU A 4 22.66 -34.03 10.82
CA LEU A 4 22.15 -34.11 9.45
C LEU A 4 20.62 -34.16 9.38
N ASN A 5 19.98 -34.84 10.35
CA ASN A 5 18.52 -34.87 10.42
C ASN A 5 17.94 -33.48 10.75
N LYS A 6 18.59 -32.73 11.63
CA LYS A 6 18.18 -31.37 12.00
C LYS A 6 18.39 -30.36 10.88
N GLU A 7 19.50 -30.48 10.14
CA GLU A 7 19.76 -29.66 8.94
C GLU A 7 18.73 -29.94 7.85
N ARG A 8 18.36 -31.22 7.64
CA ARG A 8 17.31 -31.60 6.68
C ARG A 8 15.94 -31.04 7.06
N GLU A 9 15.59 -31.10 8.34
CA GLU A 9 14.34 -30.52 8.85
C GLU A 9 14.32 -28.98 8.67
N THR A 10 15.45 -28.32 8.96
CA THR A 10 15.58 -26.87 8.77
C THR A 10 15.40 -26.50 7.29
N LEU A 11 16.04 -27.24 6.38
CA LEU A 11 15.91 -27.02 4.95
C LEU A 11 14.47 -27.20 4.46
N ASN A 12 13.79 -28.27 4.90
CA ASN A 12 12.40 -28.52 4.55
C ASN A 12 11.49 -27.39 5.03
N ASN A 13 11.63 -26.96 6.29
CA ASN A 13 10.82 -25.87 6.84
C ASN A 13 11.01 -24.55 6.08
N HIS A 14 12.24 -24.23 5.67
CA HIS A 14 12.50 -23.03 4.87
C HIS A 14 12.00 -23.16 3.43
N SER A 15 12.05 -24.37 2.85
CA SER A 15 11.49 -24.64 1.53
C SER A 15 9.99 -24.45 1.52
N ASP A 16 9.29 -25.01 2.51
CA ASP A 16 7.83 -24.89 2.65
C ASP A 16 7.42 -23.42 2.84
N LEU A 17 8.13 -22.69 3.70
CA LEU A 17 7.90 -21.26 3.91
C LEU A 17 8.14 -20.44 2.62
N ALA A 18 9.19 -20.77 1.87
CA ALA A 18 9.48 -20.09 0.60
C ALA A 18 8.37 -20.33 -0.43
N THR A 19 7.83 -21.54 -0.51
CA THR A 19 6.67 -21.85 -1.36
C THR A 19 5.44 -21.04 -0.94
N GLU A 20 5.11 -20.98 0.35
CA GLU A 20 3.99 -20.15 0.82
C GLU A 20 4.16 -18.66 0.51
N ILE A 21 5.39 -18.14 0.60
CA ILE A 21 5.67 -16.74 0.24
C ILE A 21 5.50 -16.53 -1.27
N LEU A 22 6.01 -17.44 -2.11
CA LEU A 22 5.87 -17.35 -3.56
C LEU A 22 4.41 -17.41 -4.02
N ASP A 23 3.61 -18.28 -3.40
CA ASP A 23 2.17 -18.37 -3.67
C ASP A 23 1.45 -17.08 -3.28
N LYS A 24 1.83 -16.45 -2.16
CA LYS A 24 1.29 -15.13 -1.77
C LYS A 24 1.74 -14.01 -2.70
N LEU A 25 3.00 -13.98 -3.12
CA LEU A 25 3.54 -12.96 -4.02
C LEU A 25 2.94 -13.05 -5.43
N SER A 26 2.64 -14.27 -5.89
CA SER A 26 1.95 -14.48 -7.18
C SER A 26 0.46 -14.14 -7.12
N ALA A 27 -0.14 -14.23 -5.93
CA ALA A 27 -1.53 -13.83 -5.69
C ALA A 27 -1.71 -12.34 -5.34
N GLN A 28 -0.66 -11.67 -4.83
CA GLN A 28 -0.68 -10.24 -4.59
C GLN A 28 -0.49 -9.49 -5.91
N PRO A 29 -1.27 -8.43 -6.18
CA PRO A 29 -0.94 -7.49 -7.24
C PRO A 29 0.30 -6.70 -6.79
N VAL A 30 1.48 -7.28 -7.01
CA VAL A 30 2.76 -6.59 -6.87
C VAL A 30 2.85 -5.58 -8.02
N GLU A 31 2.21 -4.43 -7.86
CA GLU A 31 2.38 -3.30 -8.78
C GLU A 31 1.87 -1.96 -8.22
N LEU A 32 0.93 -1.94 -7.26
CA LEU A 32 0.32 -0.66 -6.83
C LEU A 32 1.26 0.28 -6.07
N GLU A 33 2.06 -0.25 -5.15
CA GLU A 33 3.06 0.57 -4.44
C GLU A 33 4.16 1.05 -5.39
N HIS A 34 4.59 0.20 -6.32
CA HIS A 34 5.62 0.55 -7.31
C HIS A 34 5.08 1.57 -8.32
N ALA A 35 3.87 1.37 -8.84
CA ALA A 35 3.18 2.30 -9.72
C ALA A 35 2.96 3.64 -9.01
N ALA A 36 2.53 3.60 -7.74
CA ALA A 36 2.36 4.81 -6.95
C ALA A 36 3.67 5.59 -6.77
N LEU A 37 4.79 4.89 -6.58
CA LEU A 37 6.13 5.48 -6.47
C LEU A 37 6.73 5.92 -7.80
N ALA A 38 6.31 5.33 -8.93
CA ALA A 38 6.79 5.66 -10.26
C ALA A 38 6.02 6.81 -10.93
N ASN A 39 4.72 6.93 -10.65
CA ASN A 39 3.81 7.88 -11.30
C ASN A 39 3.69 9.22 -10.55
N SER A 40 3.07 10.21 -11.19
CA SER A 40 2.70 11.47 -10.54
C SER A 40 1.70 11.25 -9.39
N PRO A 41 1.60 12.15 -8.40
CA PRO A 41 0.62 12.02 -7.32
C PRO A 41 -0.81 11.82 -7.81
N GLU A 42 -1.20 12.53 -8.87
CA GLU A 42 -2.52 12.45 -9.51
C GLU A 42 -2.80 11.05 -10.05
N GLU A 43 -1.92 10.54 -10.92
CA GLU A 43 -2.05 9.19 -11.50
C GLU A 43 -2.08 8.11 -10.41
N SER A 44 -1.27 8.28 -9.35
CA SER A 44 -1.20 7.33 -8.24
C SER A 44 -2.48 7.30 -7.39
N ILE A 45 -3.18 8.43 -7.24
CA ILE A 45 -4.47 8.49 -6.54
C ILE A 45 -5.61 8.02 -7.44
N GLU A 46 -5.53 8.29 -8.74
CA GLU A 46 -6.47 7.74 -9.72
C GLU A 46 -6.44 6.21 -9.70
N LEU A 47 -5.28 5.56 -9.51
CA LEU A 47 -5.22 4.10 -9.32
C LEU A 47 -6.04 3.63 -8.10
N ILE A 48 -6.10 4.41 -7.02
CA ILE A 48 -6.92 4.08 -5.84
C ILE A 48 -8.42 4.32 -6.12
N CYS A 49 -8.73 5.36 -6.90
CA CYS A 49 -10.10 5.87 -7.04
C CYS A 49 -10.81 5.43 -8.33
N SER A 50 -10.09 4.83 -9.30
CA SER A 50 -10.62 4.52 -10.63
C SER A 50 -11.75 3.50 -10.62
N GLY A 51 -11.79 2.65 -9.59
CA GLY A 51 -12.72 1.52 -9.52
C GLY A 51 -12.39 0.38 -10.49
N GLU A 52 -11.29 0.48 -11.25
CA GLU A 52 -10.80 -0.59 -12.13
C GLU A 52 -10.19 -1.74 -11.32
N ILE A 53 -9.68 -1.42 -10.14
CA ILE A 53 -9.09 -2.35 -9.19
C ILE A 53 -9.71 -2.12 -7.82
N GLU A 54 -10.01 -3.22 -7.12
CA GLU A 54 -10.43 -3.14 -5.72
C GLU A 54 -9.17 -2.97 -4.86
N VAL A 55 -9.04 -1.81 -4.22
CA VAL A 55 -7.93 -1.51 -3.31
C VAL A 55 -8.48 -1.52 -1.89
N SER A 56 -7.87 -2.31 -1.00
CA SER A 56 -8.27 -2.30 0.41
C SER A 56 -7.93 -0.95 1.04
N PHE A 57 -8.62 -0.59 2.13
CA PHE A 57 -8.34 0.67 2.83
C PHE A 57 -6.90 0.73 3.33
N GLU A 58 -6.39 -0.38 3.87
CA GLU A 58 -5.03 -0.49 4.39
C GLU A 58 -3.99 -0.25 3.28
N GLU A 59 -4.19 -0.82 2.10
CA GLU A 59 -3.32 -0.60 0.94
C GLU A 59 -3.42 0.84 0.41
N ALA A 60 -4.63 1.37 0.27
CA ALA A 60 -4.84 2.74 -0.19
C ALA A 60 -4.20 3.76 0.76
N LEU A 61 -4.34 3.57 2.08
CA LEU A 61 -3.71 4.43 3.08
C LEU A 61 -2.18 4.34 3.03
N LYS A 62 -1.63 3.13 2.86
CA LYS A 62 -0.18 2.92 2.71
C LYS A 62 0.35 3.66 1.48
N ILE A 63 -0.30 3.50 0.33
CA ILE A 63 0.05 4.20 -0.92
C ILE A 63 -0.02 5.72 -0.72
N PHE A 64 -1.09 6.22 -0.12
CA PHE A 64 -1.27 7.65 0.13
C PHE A 64 -0.17 8.22 1.04
N ILE A 65 0.19 7.53 2.11
CA ILE A 65 1.28 7.95 3.01
C ILE A 65 2.61 8.00 2.25
N LEU A 66 2.89 7.00 1.40
CA LEU A 66 4.09 7.00 0.55
C LEU A 66 4.11 8.21 -0.40
N LEU A 67 2.97 8.56 -0.99
CA LEU A 67 2.84 9.76 -1.84
C LEU A 67 3.10 11.04 -1.04
N CYS A 68 2.49 11.19 0.14
CA CYS A 68 2.77 12.33 1.02
C CYS A 68 4.26 12.42 1.33
N TRP A 69 4.90 11.32 1.71
CA TRP A 69 6.32 11.33 2.08
C TRP A 69 7.23 11.68 0.90
N ARG A 70 7.00 11.07 -0.27
CA ARG A 70 7.80 11.32 -1.49
C ARG A 70 7.74 12.78 -1.95
N ASN A 71 6.62 13.44 -1.75
CA ASN A 71 6.36 14.80 -2.27
C ASN A 71 6.46 15.89 -1.20
N ASN A 72 6.97 15.59 0.00
CA ASN A 72 7.02 16.51 1.15
C ASN A 72 5.63 17.09 1.51
N GLY A 73 4.63 16.21 1.56
CA GLY A 73 3.23 16.53 1.72
C GLY A 73 2.49 16.61 0.40
N LEU A 74 1.18 16.83 0.49
CA LEU A 74 0.29 17.08 -0.64
C LEU A 74 -0.46 18.38 -0.39
N SER A 75 -0.66 19.18 -1.44
CA SER A 75 -1.38 20.45 -1.30
C SER A 75 -2.84 20.23 -0.90
N GLN A 76 -3.43 21.16 -0.15
CA GLN A 76 -4.84 21.06 0.22
C GLN A 76 -5.77 20.98 -1.02
N LYS A 77 -5.43 21.71 -2.09
CA LYS A 77 -6.16 21.66 -3.36
C LYS A 77 -6.16 20.25 -3.97
N PHE A 78 -5.04 19.55 -3.89
CA PHE A 78 -4.92 18.17 -4.35
C PHE A 78 -5.80 17.24 -3.50
N LEU A 79 -5.75 17.38 -2.17
CA LEU A 79 -6.57 16.56 -1.27
C LEU A 79 -8.07 16.78 -1.46
N ASP A 80 -8.49 18.03 -1.66
CA ASP A 80 -9.89 18.37 -1.88
C ASP A 80 -10.44 17.81 -3.20
N ALA A 81 -9.59 17.67 -4.22
CA ALA A 81 -9.98 17.12 -5.52
C ALA A 81 -10.43 15.64 -5.41
N TYR A 82 -9.79 14.85 -4.56
CA TYR A 82 -10.07 13.42 -4.38
C TYR A 82 -10.85 13.08 -3.12
N ARG A 83 -11.19 14.10 -2.32
CA ARG A 83 -11.89 13.91 -1.04
C ARG A 83 -13.22 13.20 -1.19
N VAL A 84 -13.98 13.52 -2.23
CA VAL A 84 -15.30 12.93 -2.50
C VAL A 84 -15.17 11.47 -2.90
N ASP A 85 -14.18 11.14 -3.73
CA ASP A 85 -13.96 9.76 -4.18
C ASP A 85 -13.51 8.86 -3.03
N LEU A 86 -12.51 9.31 -2.25
CA LEU A 86 -12.06 8.60 -1.06
C LEU A 86 -13.19 8.43 -0.03
N LEU A 87 -14.06 9.43 0.09
CA LEU A 87 -15.24 9.36 0.94
C LEU A 87 -16.23 8.29 0.46
N ASN A 88 -16.51 8.26 -0.85
CA ASN A 88 -17.46 7.34 -1.44
C ASN A 88 -16.97 5.90 -1.36
N ILE A 89 -15.66 5.68 -1.51
CA ILE A 89 -15.05 4.33 -1.49
C ILE A 89 -14.90 3.82 -0.05
N TYR A 90 -14.35 4.63 0.86
CA TYR A 90 -13.95 4.16 2.19
C TYR A 90 -14.81 4.67 3.35
N GLY A 91 -15.67 5.66 3.12
CA GLY A 91 -16.55 6.24 4.15
C GLY A 91 -15.88 7.32 5.02
N HIS A 92 -16.73 8.02 5.77
CA HIS A 92 -16.33 9.22 6.54
C HIS A 92 -15.25 8.95 7.58
N ASP A 93 -15.36 7.85 8.33
CA ASP A 93 -14.44 7.54 9.42
C ASP A 93 -13.02 7.30 8.90
N ARG A 94 -12.92 6.65 7.73
CA ARG A 94 -11.65 6.31 7.08
C ARG A 94 -11.05 7.48 6.31
N LEU A 95 -11.86 8.37 5.76
CA LEU A 95 -11.40 9.63 5.14
C LEU A 95 -10.53 10.46 6.10
N LEU A 96 -10.89 10.49 7.40
CA LEU A 96 -10.14 11.22 8.41
C LEU A 96 -8.70 10.72 8.54
N CYS A 97 -8.43 9.44 8.28
CA CYS A 97 -7.08 8.89 8.31
C CYS A 97 -6.20 9.48 7.21
N PHE A 98 -6.71 9.59 5.98
CA PHE A 98 -6.01 10.23 4.86
C PHE A 98 -5.70 11.69 5.16
N MET A 99 -6.69 12.43 5.65
CA MET A 99 -6.52 13.86 5.95
C MET A 99 -5.49 14.09 7.06
N LYS A 100 -5.51 13.27 8.13
CA LYS A 100 -4.50 13.33 9.19
C LYS A 100 -3.10 13.03 8.69
N ALA A 101 -2.95 11.98 7.88
CA ALA A 101 -1.66 11.58 7.32
C ALA A 101 -1.02 12.70 6.47
N ALA A 102 -1.81 13.42 5.68
CA ALA A 102 -1.32 14.56 4.92
C ALA A 102 -0.91 15.74 5.81
N GLN A 103 -1.68 16.02 6.86
CA GLN A 103 -1.43 17.15 7.78
C GLN A 103 -0.20 16.94 8.68
N GLU A 104 0.07 15.71 9.10
CA GLU A 104 1.24 15.41 9.94
C GLU A 104 2.57 15.59 9.19
N MET A 105 2.56 15.44 7.86
CA MET A 105 3.76 15.53 7.02
C MET A 105 4.12 16.95 6.56
N ILE A 106 3.23 17.93 6.73
CA ILE A 106 3.45 19.34 6.34
C ILE A 106 4.10 20.16 7.47
N LYS A 107 4.30 19.58 8.66
CA LYS A 107 4.88 20.28 9.81
C LYS A 107 6.41 20.40 9.67
N GLU A 108 6.86 21.47 9.02
CA GLU A 108 8.16 22.13 9.29
C GLU A 108 7.99 23.28 10.29
#